data_AF-A0A3P9P955-F1
#
_entry.id   AF-A0A3P9P955-F1
#
_cell.length_a   1.000
_cell.length_b   1.000
_cell.length_c   1.000
_cell.angle_alpha   90.00
_cell.angle_beta   90.00
_cell.angle_gamma   90.00
#
_symmetry.space_group_name_H-M   'P 1'
#
loop_
_entity.id
_entity.type
_entity.pdbx_description
1 polymer ?
#
loop_
_entity_poly.entity_id
_entity_poly.type
_entity_poly.pdbx_seq_one_letter_code
_entity_poly.pdbx_strand_id
1 'polypeptide(L)'
;MLHELNFLFQTVNSCLAARSGTCSDCLQAGVGCAYCSEEVRAENQEAHFTSSLPPLKRPINMNLQRSQVSPQEVSMTFLPGETREVDVNVFAPTKGPLDLYILMDFSNSMKDDLDNLKKMGNKLATVVQEISSDYTIGFGKFVDKVIELKQPWPDSDSPFSFKNVIPLIKDVDSFTAELQKERISGNLDAPEGGFDAILQAAVCKEIGWREGSTHLLVFSTESAFHYEADGANVLAGILQRNDEACHLDENGAYIQATKQDYPSIPTLVRLLGNHNIIPIFAVTNYSYMYYLIGVLQEDSSNILEIMRDAFMSIRAENRPKAFGAQFLDTTNKEVRYGAFNFKPGEIVSLALKQISI
;
A
#
# COMPACT_ATOMS: atom_id res chain seq x y z
N MET A 1 -19.28 -55.04 15.52
CA MET A 1 -20.43 -54.15 15.81
C MET A 1 -20.01 -53.21 16.93
N LEU A 2 -19.46 -52.06 16.55
CA LEU A 2 -19.10 -50.98 17.47
C LEU A 2 -20.39 -50.23 17.85
N HIS A 3 -20.64 -50.08 19.14
CA HIS A 3 -21.73 -49.25 19.65
C HIS A 3 -21.40 -47.77 19.44
N GLU A 4 -22.34 -47.06 18.81
CA GLU A 4 -22.37 -45.60 18.72
C GLU A 4 -22.56 -44.99 20.12
N LEU A 5 -21.60 -44.17 20.54
CA LEU A 5 -21.73 -43.24 21.66
C LEU A 5 -22.33 -41.93 21.10
N ASN A 6 -23.64 -41.78 21.24
CA ASN A 6 -24.32 -40.49 21.06
C ASN A 6 -23.97 -39.55 22.23
N PHE A 7 -22.99 -38.67 22.04
CA PHE A 7 -22.82 -37.50 22.90
C PHE A 7 -23.87 -36.45 22.54
N LEU A 8 -24.92 -36.35 23.36
CA LEU A 8 -25.80 -35.19 23.40
C LEU A 8 -25.00 -34.00 23.95
N PHE A 9 -24.52 -33.12 23.08
CA PHE A 9 -24.10 -31.78 23.51
C PHE A 9 -25.35 -31.01 23.96
N GLN A 10 -25.61 -30.95 25.27
CA GLN A 10 -26.47 -29.91 25.81
C GLN A 10 -25.81 -28.57 25.52
N THR A 11 -26.46 -27.72 24.72
CA THR A 11 -26.08 -26.31 24.57
C THR A 11 -26.26 -25.63 25.91
N VAL A 12 -25.18 -25.54 26.68
CA VAL A 12 -25.15 -24.76 27.93
C VAL A 12 -25.43 -23.31 27.57
N ASN A 13 -26.51 -22.72 28.10
CA ASN A 13 -26.77 -21.29 27.94
C ASN A 13 -25.66 -20.50 28.64
N SER A 14 -24.79 -19.84 27.87
CA SER A 14 -23.64 -19.11 28.38
C SER A 14 -24.03 -18.00 29.36
N CYS A 15 -25.19 -17.36 29.17
CA CYS A 15 -25.72 -16.36 30.09
C CYS A 15 -26.01 -16.94 31.49
N LEU A 16 -26.55 -18.16 31.54
CA LEU A 16 -26.86 -18.86 32.80
C LEU A 16 -25.63 -19.53 33.41
N ALA A 17 -24.65 -19.92 32.60
CA ALA A 17 -23.40 -20.53 33.05
C ALA A 17 -22.44 -19.51 33.68
N ALA A 18 -22.46 -18.26 33.21
CA ALA A 18 -21.58 -17.22 33.74
C ALA A 18 -21.86 -16.88 35.21
N ARG A 19 -23.08 -17.09 35.72
CA ARG A 19 -23.52 -16.84 37.13
C ARG A 19 -22.80 -15.65 37.79
N SER A 20 -22.68 -14.55 37.06
CA SER A 20 -21.95 -13.36 37.50
C SER A 20 -22.81 -12.51 38.42
N GLY A 21 -22.21 -12.01 39.50
CA GLY A 21 -22.88 -11.12 40.44
C GLY A 21 -23.05 -9.68 39.93
N THR A 22 -22.45 -9.32 38.79
CA THR A 22 -22.42 -7.93 38.29
C THR A 22 -23.02 -7.80 36.89
N CYS A 23 -23.54 -6.61 36.57
CA CYS A 23 -24.06 -6.31 35.24
C CYS A 23 -23.01 -6.47 34.14
N SER A 24 -21.76 -6.08 34.41
CA SER A 24 -20.67 -6.13 33.44
C SER A 24 -20.37 -7.56 32.99
N ASP A 25 -20.15 -8.50 33.91
CA ASP A 25 -19.80 -9.86 33.50
C ASP A 25 -21.01 -10.62 32.93
N CYS A 26 -22.24 -10.22 33.26
CA CYS A 26 -23.44 -10.72 32.58
C CYS A 26 -23.50 -10.29 31.10
N LEU A 27 -23.22 -9.03 30.79
CA LEU A 27 -23.19 -8.52 29.41
C LEU A 27 -22.01 -9.08 28.60
N GLN A 28 -20.91 -9.44 29.26
CA GLN A 28 -19.74 -10.08 28.62
C GLN A 28 -19.90 -11.61 28.45
N ALA A 29 -20.88 -12.24 29.11
CA ALA A 29 -21.10 -13.69 29.05
C ALA A 29 -21.56 -14.19 27.68
N GLY A 30 -22.11 -13.29 26.85
CA GLY A 30 -22.51 -13.62 25.49
C GLY A 30 -23.54 -12.65 24.92
N VAL A 31 -23.66 -12.68 23.60
CA VAL A 31 -24.67 -11.90 22.87
C VAL A 31 -26.07 -12.33 23.30
N GLY A 32 -26.91 -11.36 23.66
CA GLY A 32 -28.28 -11.60 24.11
C GLY A 32 -28.42 -11.88 25.60
N CYS A 33 -27.34 -11.86 26.39
CA CYS A 33 -27.45 -11.89 27.84
C CYS A 33 -27.98 -10.55 28.37
N ALA A 34 -28.89 -10.62 29.36
CA ALA A 34 -29.48 -9.45 30.00
C ALA A 34 -29.34 -9.58 31.53
N TYR A 35 -28.95 -8.49 32.18
CA TYR A 35 -28.80 -8.44 33.63
C TYR A 35 -30.05 -7.86 34.29
N CYS A 36 -30.54 -8.53 35.33
CA CYS A 36 -31.64 -8.05 36.15
C CYS A 36 -31.08 -7.64 37.52
N SER A 37 -31.01 -6.33 37.79
CA SER A 37 -30.83 -5.82 39.16
C SER A 37 -32.22 -5.74 39.78
N GLU A 38 -32.58 -6.66 40.67
CA GLU A 38 -33.86 -6.55 41.38
C GLU A 38 -33.87 -5.34 42.31
N GLU A 39 -34.39 -4.23 41.79
CA GLU A 39 -35.35 -3.31 42.43
C GLU A 39 -36.08 -2.60 41.27
N VAL A 40 -37.40 -2.78 41.21
CA VAL A 40 -38.34 -2.37 40.15
C VAL A 40 -38.49 -3.35 38.97
N ARG A 41 -39.52 -4.20 39.10
CA ARG A 41 -40.17 -4.95 38.02
C ARG A 41 -40.79 -3.96 37.03
N ALA A 42 -40.02 -3.56 36.01
CA ALA A 42 -40.53 -2.80 34.88
C ALA A 42 -40.88 -3.76 33.72
N GLU A 43 -42.04 -3.54 33.14
CA GLU A 43 -42.56 -4.23 31.95
C GLU A 43 -41.52 -4.24 30.82
N ASN A 44 -41.55 -5.30 30.00
CA ASN A 44 -40.80 -5.46 28.76
C ASN A 44 -40.63 -4.12 28.00
N GLN A 45 -39.51 -3.46 28.20
CA GLN A 45 -39.04 -2.40 27.34
C GLN A 45 -37.75 -2.90 26.73
N GLU A 46 -37.84 -3.26 25.45
CA GLU A 46 -36.68 -3.32 24.58
C GLU A 46 -35.93 -1.99 24.75
N ALA A 47 -34.75 -2.03 25.37
CA ALA A 47 -33.89 -0.87 25.49
C ALA A 47 -33.36 -0.51 24.10
N HIS A 48 -34.19 0.15 23.29
CA HIS A 48 -33.80 0.77 22.05
C HIS A 48 -32.94 1.99 22.36
N PHE A 49 -31.64 1.76 22.53
CA PHE A 49 -30.65 2.83 22.57
C PHE A 49 -30.49 3.39 21.15
N THR A 50 -31.40 4.29 20.76
CA THR A 50 -31.33 5.02 19.49
C THR A 50 -30.66 6.36 19.73
N SER A 51 -29.33 6.34 19.69
CA SER A 51 -28.52 7.56 19.58
C SER A 51 -27.37 7.28 18.60
N SER A 52 -27.71 6.96 17.35
CA SER A 52 -26.77 7.17 16.25
C SER A 52 -26.98 8.59 15.75
N LEU A 53 -25.95 9.43 15.93
CA LEU A 53 -25.82 10.63 15.09
C LEU A 53 -25.99 10.18 13.63
N PRO A 54 -26.83 10.85 12.83
CA PRO A 54 -26.99 10.48 11.44
C PRO A 54 -25.60 10.54 10.79
N PRO A 55 -25.18 9.47 10.11
CA PRO A 55 -23.87 9.44 9.47
C PRO A 55 -23.74 10.63 8.52
N LEU A 56 -22.56 11.24 8.46
CA LEU A 56 -22.28 12.25 7.45
C LEU A 56 -22.33 11.54 6.08
N LYS A 57 -23.49 11.65 5.43
CA LYS A 57 -23.83 10.99 4.17
C LYS A 57 -23.82 12.03 3.06
N ARG A 58 -22.64 12.37 2.55
CA ARG A 58 -22.54 13.07 1.27
C ARG A 58 -22.70 12.03 0.16
N PRO A 59 -23.67 12.21 -0.75
CA PRO A 59 -23.86 11.29 -1.86
C PRO A 59 -22.61 11.29 -2.75
N ILE A 60 -22.32 10.12 -3.33
CA ILE A 60 -21.23 9.98 -4.29
C ILE A 60 -21.55 10.82 -5.52
N ASN A 61 -20.60 11.66 -5.92
CA ASN A 61 -20.70 12.43 -7.15
C ASN A 61 -19.83 11.79 -8.24
N MET A 62 -20.47 11.06 -9.15
CA MET A 62 -19.77 10.35 -10.24
C MET A 62 -19.10 11.28 -11.27
N ASN A 63 -19.41 12.57 -11.27
CA ASN A 63 -18.75 13.55 -12.15
C ASN A 63 -17.37 13.95 -11.64
N LEU A 64 -17.09 13.75 -10.35
CA LEU A 64 -15.75 13.96 -9.81
C LEU A 64 -14.86 12.80 -10.27
N GLN A 65 -13.76 13.13 -10.95
CA GLN A 65 -12.76 12.15 -11.39
C GLN A 65 -11.89 11.66 -10.23
N ARG A 66 -12.48 11.35 -9.06
CA ARG A 66 -11.75 10.83 -7.90
C ARG A 66 -12.54 9.76 -7.16
N SER A 67 -11.81 8.84 -6.54
CA SER A 67 -12.39 7.80 -5.71
C SER A 67 -13.12 8.40 -4.51
N GLN A 68 -14.28 7.83 -4.18
CA GLN A 68 -15.18 8.33 -3.15
C GLN A 68 -15.79 7.17 -2.38
N VAL A 69 -16.05 7.42 -1.09
CA VAL A 69 -16.73 6.49 -0.19
C VAL A 69 -17.88 7.24 0.51
N SER A 70 -19.01 6.57 0.68
CA SER A 70 -20.16 7.06 1.44
C SER A 70 -20.77 5.93 2.27
N PRO A 71 -21.15 6.15 3.54
CA PRO A 71 -21.00 7.38 4.31
C PRO A 71 -19.52 7.73 4.60
N GLN A 72 -19.23 9.00 4.88
CA GLN A 72 -17.88 9.42 5.24
C GLN A 72 -17.59 9.22 6.73
N GLU A 73 -18.63 9.20 7.55
CA GLU A 73 -18.54 9.03 9.00
C GLU A 73 -19.75 8.24 9.49
N VAL A 74 -19.52 7.27 10.38
CA VAL A 74 -20.56 6.45 11.01
C VAL A 74 -20.27 6.31 12.49
N SER A 75 -21.26 6.61 13.33
CA SER A 75 -21.21 6.33 14.76
C SER A 75 -21.98 5.05 15.06
N MET A 76 -21.32 4.08 15.71
CA MET A 76 -21.91 2.82 16.14
C MET A 76 -21.66 2.58 17.62
N THR A 77 -22.59 1.90 18.27
CA THR A 77 -22.49 1.46 19.66
C THR A 77 -22.64 -0.05 19.68
N PHE A 78 -21.83 -0.77 20.43
CA PHE A 78 -21.88 -2.24 20.48
C PHE A 78 -22.02 -2.71 21.92
N LEU A 79 -22.74 -3.81 22.12
CA LEU A 79 -22.58 -4.66 23.29
C LEU A 79 -21.40 -5.64 23.08
N PRO A 80 -20.79 -6.17 24.14
CA PRO A 80 -19.72 -7.17 24.02
C PRO A 80 -20.13 -8.37 23.16
N GLY A 81 -19.28 -8.73 22.19
CA GLY A 81 -19.55 -9.81 21.22
C GLY A 81 -20.59 -9.47 20.14
N GLU A 82 -21.25 -8.30 20.21
CA GLU A 82 -22.22 -7.88 19.20
C GLU A 82 -21.52 -7.65 17.85
N THR A 83 -22.22 -8.02 16.78
CA THR A 83 -21.81 -7.76 15.42
C THR A 83 -22.82 -6.85 14.74
N ARG A 84 -22.34 -5.80 14.07
CA ARG A 84 -23.18 -4.90 13.26
C ARG A 84 -22.61 -4.77 11.87
N GLU A 85 -23.51 -4.55 10.93
CA GLU A 85 -23.19 -4.34 9.53
C GLU A 85 -23.51 -2.90 9.13
N VAL A 86 -22.65 -2.34 8.29
CA VAL A 86 -22.86 -1.02 7.70
C VAL A 86 -22.66 -1.06 6.21
N ASP A 87 -23.66 -0.55 5.50
CA ASP A 87 -23.60 -0.36 4.06
C ASP A 87 -22.67 0.81 3.73
N VAL A 88 -21.66 0.50 2.92
CA VAL A 88 -20.67 1.43 2.40
C VAL A 88 -20.72 1.38 0.89
N ASN A 89 -21.00 2.53 0.28
CA ASN A 89 -20.91 2.72 -1.16
C ASN A 89 -19.51 3.22 -1.51
N VAL A 90 -18.88 2.58 -2.48
CA VAL A 90 -17.58 2.97 -3.02
C VAL A 90 -17.74 3.30 -4.50
N PHE A 91 -17.08 4.36 -4.94
CA PHE A 91 -16.99 4.74 -6.34
C PHE A 91 -15.54 5.00 -6.71
N ALA A 92 -15.10 4.41 -7.82
CA ALA A 92 -13.83 4.76 -8.46
C ALA A 92 -14.12 5.17 -9.91
N PRO A 93 -13.62 6.34 -10.36
CA PRO A 93 -13.81 6.79 -11.73
C PRO A 93 -13.09 5.87 -12.72
N THR A 94 -13.52 5.89 -13.98
CA THR A 94 -12.83 5.19 -15.07
C THR A 94 -11.43 5.76 -15.29
N LYS A 95 -11.29 7.10 -15.29
CA LYS A 95 -10.02 7.82 -15.38
C LYS A 95 -9.93 8.83 -14.25
N GLY A 96 -9.00 8.65 -13.31
CA GLY A 96 -8.74 9.59 -12.22
C GLY A 96 -7.34 10.18 -12.30
N PRO A 97 -7.02 11.26 -11.56
CA PRO A 97 -5.66 11.78 -11.48
C PRO A 97 -4.68 10.69 -11.07
N LEU A 98 -3.55 10.62 -11.75
CA LEU A 98 -2.56 9.56 -11.60
C LEU A 98 -1.16 10.16 -11.48
N ASP A 99 -0.44 9.79 -10.44
CA ASP A 99 0.96 10.14 -10.30
C ASP A 99 1.77 8.86 -10.44
N LEU A 100 2.69 8.88 -11.40
CA LEU A 100 3.52 7.74 -11.73
C LEU A 100 4.98 8.11 -11.48
N TYR A 101 5.60 7.48 -10.50
CA TYR A 101 7.02 7.66 -10.23
C TYR A 101 7.76 6.35 -10.52
N ILE A 102 8.73 6.40 -11.43
CA ILE A 102 9.54 5.24 -11.81
C ILE A 102 10.86 5.31 -11.03
N LEU A 103 11.08 4.33 -10.16
CA LEU A 103 12.36 4.06 -9.51
C LEU A 103 13.07 2.95 -10.26
N MET A 104 14.22 3.28 -10.83
CA MET A 104 14.99 2.34 -11.61
C MET A 104 16.37 2.11 -10.99
N ASP A 105 16.74 0.85 -10.93
CA ASP A 105 18.09 0.40 -10.62
C ASP A 105 19.04 0.82 -11.76
N PHE A 106 20.16 1.43 -11.39
CA PHE A 106 21.18 1.97 -12.29
C PHE A 106 22.49 1.22 -12.20
N SER A 107 22.50 0.02 -11.60
CA SER A 107 23.62 -0.91 -11.64
C SER A 107 23.95 -1.35 -13.07
N ASN A 108 25.14 -1.93 -13.27
CA ASN A 108 25.62 -2.28 -14.61
C ASN A 108 24.75 -3.30 -15.35
N SER A 109 24.02 -4.16 -14.62
CA SER A 109 23.13 -5.16 -15.23
C SER A 109 21.96 -4.51 -15.95
N MET A 110 21.43 -3.39 -15.43
CA MET A 110 20.24 -2.68 -15.93
C MET A 110 20.46 -1.88 -17.23
N LYS A 111 21.56 -2.11 -17.95
CA LYS A 111 21.98 -1.25 -19.07
C LYS A 111 21.02 -1.32 -20.26
N ASP A 112 20.65 -2.53 -20.66
CA ASP A 112 19.70 -2.77 -21.72
C ASP A 112 18.27 -2.38 -21.32
N ASP A 113 17.90 -2.57 -20.06
CA ASP A 113 16.64 -2.05 -19.51
C ASP A 113 16.56 -0.53 -19.65
N LEU A 114 17.63 0.20 -19.33
CA LEU A 114 17.65 1.67 -19.47
C LEU A 114 17.49 2.07 -20.94
N ASP A 115 18.16 1.36 -21.85
CA ASP A 115 18.01 1.60 -23.28
C ASP A 115 16.58 1.33 -23.76
N ASN A 116 15.91 0.32 -23.19
CA ASN A 116 14.51 0.02 -23.48
C ASN A 116 13.58 1.08 -22.89
N LEU A 117 13.77 1.50 -21.64
CA LEU A 117 13.01 2.60 -21.03
C LEU A 117 13.15 3.90 -21.84
N LYS A 118 14.36 4.22 -22.31
CA LYS A 118 14.62 5.37 -23.20
C LYS A 118 13.89 5.26 -24.53
N LYS A 119 13.89 4.09 -25.17
CA LYS A 119 13.11 3.84 -26.40
C LYS A 119 11.61 3.90 -26.13
N MET A 120 11.20 3.55 -24.92
CA MET A 120 9.80 3.51 -24.48
C MET A 120 9.27 4.87 -24.02
N GLY A 121 10.11 5.89 -23.77
CA GLY A 121 9.66 7.22 -23.32
C GLY A 121 8.49 7.78 -24.15
N ASN A 122 8.58 7.71 -25.48
CA ASN A 122 7.50 8.14 -26.37
C ASN A 122 6.23 7.26 -26.28
N LYS A 123 6.37 5.95 -25.99
CA LYS A 123 5.24 5.02 -25.82
C LYS A 123 4.60 5.17 -24.43
N LEU A 124 5.39 5.47 -23.42
CA LEU A 124 4.97 5.67 -22.04
C LEU A 124 3.98 6.83 -21.95
N ALA A 125 4.24 7.92 -22.69
CA ALA A 125 3.28 9.03 -22.86
C ALA A 125 1.90 8.53 -23.30
N THR A 126 1.86 7.73 -24.36
CA THR A 126 0.62 7.17 -24.93
C THR A 126 -0.09 6.27 -23.93
N VAL A 127 0.64 5.36 -23.27
CA VAL A 127 0.04 4.44 -22.29
C VAL A 127 -0.53 5.17 -21.08
N VAL A 128 0.19 6.15 -20.54
CA VAL A 128 -0.29 6.90 -19.37
C VAL A 128 -1.51 7.76 -19.75
N GLN A 129 -1.54 8.35 -20.96
CA GLN A 129 -2.70 9.07 -21.51
C GLN A 129 -3.94 8.18 -21.70
N GLU A 130 -3.75 6.91 -22.04
CA GLU A 130 -4.85 5.94 -22.13
C GLU A 130 -5.46 5.68 -20.74
N ILE A 131 -4.62 5.53 -19.72
CA ILE A 131 -5.01 5.18 -18.35
C ILE A 131 -5.63 6.39 -17.61
N SER A 132 -5.05 7.59 -17.75
CA SER A 132 -5.51 8.80 -17.08
C SER A 132 -5.42 10.03 -17.98
N SER A 133 -6.40 10.92 -17.87
CA SER A 133 -6.39 12.23 -18.53
C SER A 133 -5.70 13.33 -17.70
N ASP A 134 -5.39 13.07 -16.42
CA ASP A 134 -4.71 14.02 -15.53
C ASP A 134 -3.57 13.32 -14.81
N TYR A 135 -2.46 13.14 -15.51
CA TYR A 135 -1.31 12.42 -14.98
C TYR A 135 -0.10 13.33 -14.75
N THR A 136 0.77 12.91 -13.83
CA THR A 136 2.16 13.37 -13.74
C THR A 136 3.09 12.18 -13.73
N ILE A 137 4.26 12.35 -14.33
CA ILE A 137 5.29 11.33 -14.40
C ILE A 137 6.61 11.85 -13.82
N GLY A 138 7.32 11.01 -13.09
CA GLY A 138 8.61 11.31 -12.48
C GLY A 138 9.55 10.11 -12.53
N PHE A 139 10.83 10.37 -12.28
CA PHE A 139 11.90 9.40 -12.40
C PHE A 139 12.96 9.60 -11.32
N GLY A 140 13.29 8.50 -10.64
CA GLY A 140 14.42 8.41 -9.74
C GLY A 140 15.29 7.22 -10.09
N LYS A 141 16.57 7.34 -9.75
CA LYS A 141 17.55 6.29 -9.94
C LYS A 141 18.19 5.89 -8.62
N PHE A 142 18.56 4.63 -8.50
CA PHE A 142 19.29 4.12 -7.34
C PHE A 142 20.36 3.12 -7.77
N VAL A 143 21.39 2.97 -6.95
CA VAL A 143 22.36 1.88 -7.04
C VAL A 143 22.51 1.35 -5.63
N ASP A 144 23.56 1.76 -4.91
CA ASP A 144 23.78 1.35 -3.54
C ASP A 144 24.63 2.35 -2.74
N LYS A 145 24.68 2.16 -1.42
CA LYS A 145 25.55 2.92 -0.51
C LYS A 145 27.00 2.53 -0.82
N VAL A 146 27.78 3.47 -1.35
CA VAL A 146 29.22 3.24 -1.57
C VAL A 146 30.05 4.14 -0.69
N ILE A 147 31.07 3.53 -0.09
CA ILE A 147 32.09 4.22 0.70
C ILE A 147 33.36 4.23 -0.15
N GLU A 148 33.66 5.41 -0.71
CA GLU A 148 34.91 5.75 -1.40
C GLU A 148 35.21 5.02 -2.73
N LEU A 149 34.35 5.16 -3.73
CA LEU A 149 34.71 4.97 -5.14
C LEU A 149 34.31 6.22 -5.96
N LYS A 150 35.25 6.83 -6.70
CA LYS A 150 34.95 8.00 -7.55
C LYS A 150 34.47 7.62 -8.94
N GLN A 151 34.95 6.50 -9.49
CA GLN A 151 34.54 5.92 -10.77
C GLN A 151 34.76 4.40 -10.71
N PRO A 152 33.70 3.59 -10.54
CA PRO A 152 33.84 2.13 -10.49
C PRO A 152 34.38 1.51 -11.80
N TRP A 153 34.16 2.15 -12.96
CA TRP A 153 34.78 1.79 -14.26
C TRP A 153 34.95 3.00 -15.21
N PRO A 154 35.69 2.90 -16.33
CA PRO A 154 35.84 4.00 -17.30
C PRO A 154 34.47 4.46 -17.84
N ASP A 155 34.23 5.77 -17.88
CA ASP A 155 32.97 6.41 -18.30
C ASP A 155 31.74 6.11 -17.40
N SER A 156 31.94 5.78 -16.11
CA SER A 156 30.88 5.68 -15.11
C SER A 156 30.71 6.94 -14.24
N ASP A 157 29.50 7.15 -13.76
CA ASP A 157 29.21 8.11 -12.70
C ASP A 157 29.73 7.58 -11.35
N SER A 158 30.02 8.50 -10.41
CA SER A 158 30.32 8.12 -9.03
C SER A 158 29.11 7.38 -8.44
N PRO A 159 29.31 6.32 -7.64
CA PRO A 159 28.19 5.59 -7.07
C PRO A 159 27.39 6.48 -6.11
N PHE A 160 26.10 6.21 -6.03
CA PHE A 160 25.13 6.93 -5.23
C PHE A 160 24.05 5.95 -4.76
N SER A 161 23.45 6.21 -3.59
CA SER A 161 22.34 5.37 -3.12
C SER A 161 21.06 5.73 -3.86
N PHE A 162 20.60 6.99 -3.80
CA PHE A 162 19.38 7.44 -4.47
C PHE A 162 19.52 8.86 -5.01
N LYS A 163 18.91 9.12 -6.17
CA LYS A 163 18.70 10.46 -6.72
C LYS A 163 17.30 10.59 -7.35
N ASN A 164 16.55 11.60 -6.90
CA ASN A 164 15.39 12.13 -7.62
C ASN A 164 15.88 12.96 -8.81
N VAL A 165 15.71 12.43 -10.03
CA VAL A 165 16.21 13.08 -11.25
C VAL A 165 15.13 13.99 -11.83
N ILE A 166 13.92 13.46 -11.94
CA ILE A 166 12.77 14.15 -12.51
C ILE A 166 11.64 14.11 -11.48
N PRO A 167 11.30 15.23 -10.83
CA PRO A 167 10.12 15.28 -9.98
C PRO A 167 8.85 15.03 -10.82
N LEU A 168 7.73 14.75 -10.17
CA LEU A 168 6.46 14.52 -10.86
C LEU A 168 6.04 15.76 -11.66
N ILE A 169 6.11 15.64 -12.99
CA ILE A 169 5.77 16.69 -13.96
C ILE A 169 4.70 16.23 -14.94
N LYS A 170 3.98 17.19 -15.53
CA LYS A 170 2.98 16.91 -16.58
C LYS A 170 3.59 16.80 -17.97
N ASP A 171 4.74 17.42 -18.19
CA ASP A 171 5.38 17.52 -19.49
C ASP A 171 6.19 16.27 -19.81
N VAL A 172 5.64 15.42 -20.69
CA VAL A 172 6.28 14.17 -21.09
C VAL A 172 7.47 14.39 -22.03
N ASP A 173 7.48 15.49 -22.79
CA ASP A 173 8.61 15.80 -23.66
C ASP A 173 9.82 16.16 -22.80
N SER A 174 9.62 16.98 -21.76
CA SER A 174 10.66 17.27 -20.76
C SER A 174 11.12 16.01 -20.03
N PHE A 175 10.18 15.15 -19.60
CA PHE A 175 10.52 13.86 -18.99
C PHE A 175 11.41 13.02 -19.91
N THR A 176 11.03 12.89 -21.17
CA THR A 176 11.76 12.09 -22.16
C THR A 176 13.14 12.69 -22.43
N ALA A 177 13.23 14.01 -22.58
CA ALA A 177 14.49 14.71 -22.83
C ALA A 177 15.49 14.57 -21.68
N GLU A 178 15.05 14.65 -20.42
CA GLU A 178 15.92 14.40 -19.26
C GLU A 178 16.32 12.92 -19.17
N LEU A 179 15.37 12.00 -19.35
CA LEU A 179 15.65 10.56 -19.33
C LEU A 179 16.70 10.14 -20.38
N GLN A 180 16.72 10.76 -21.56
CA GLN A 180 17.74 10.46 -22.59
C GLN A 180 19.17 10.75 -22.10
N LYS A 181 19.36 11.72 -21.20
CA LYS A 181 20.68 12.13 -20.70
C LYS A 181 21.28 11.16 -19.70
N GLU A 182 20.45 10.32 -19.08
CA GLU A 182 20.84 9.44 -18.00
C GLU A 182 21.80 8.34 -18.46
N ARG A 183 22.72 7.93 -17.59
CA ARG A 183 23.72 6.88 -17.86
C ARG A 183 23.80 5.95 -16.66
N ILE A 184 24.11 4.69 -16.95
CA ILE A 184 24.31 3.63 -15.96
C ILE A 184 25.51 3.95 -15.07
N SER A 185 25.38 3.58 -13.80
CA SER A 185 26.39 3.66 -12.75
C SER A 185 26.64 2.24 -12.22
N GLY A 186 27.31 2.08 -11.09
CA GLY A 186 27.25 0.82 -10.35
C GLY A 186 28.05 0.78 -9.06
N ASN A 187 28.03 -0.40 -8.48
CA ASN A 187 28.55 -0.78 -7.17
C ASN A 187 29.46 -2.02 -7.31
N LEU A 188 29.89 -2.56 -6.17
CA LEU A 188 30.83 -3.69 -6.07
C LEU A 188 30.12 -5.03 -5.83
N ASP A 189 28.97 -5.00 -5.16
CA ASP A 189 28.16 -6.13 -4.74
C ASP A 189 26.87 -6.27 -5.55
N ALA A 190 26.19 -7.40 -5.37
CA ALA A 190 25.02 -7.77 -6.18
C ALA A 190 23.67 -7.28 -5.61
N PRO A 191 23.43 -7.26 -4.28
CA PRO A 191 22.23 -6.61 -3.75
C PRO A 191 22.34 -5.09 -3.86
N GLU A 192 21.21 -4.43 -4.08
CA GLU A 192 21.16 -2.99 -4.31
C GLU A 192 20.44 -2.24 -3.19
N GLY A 193 20.70 -0.94 -3.08
CA GLY A 193 20.16 -0.03 -2.07
C GLY A 193 18.76 0.49 -2.37
N GLY A 194 17.96 -0.22 -3.16
CA GLY A 194 16.65 0.24 -3.63
C GLY A 194 15.65 0.60 -2.52
N PHE A 195 15.82 0.05 -1.31
CA PHE A 195 14.97 0.38 -0.16
C PHE A 195 15.19 1.80 0.37
N ASP A 196 16.41 2.36 0.28
CA ASP A 196 16.63 3.79 0.55
C ASP A 196 15.81 4.64 -0.44
N ALA A 197 15.82 4.25 -1.72
CA ALA A 197 15.13 4.97 -2.78
C ALA A 197 13.61 4.95 -2.61
N ILE A 198 13.02 3.80 -2.26
CA ILE A 198 11.58 3.69 -1.95
C ILE A 198 11.22 4.59 -0.77
N LEU A 199 12.03 4.57 0.30
CA LEU A 199 11.76 5.39 1.48
C LEU A 199 11.81 6.88 1.13
N GLN A 200 12.89 7.34 0.50
CA GLN A 200 13.04 8.75 0.13
C GLN A 200 11.95 9.18 -0.86
N ALA A 201 11.60 8.34 -1.84
CA ALA A 201 10.50 8.62 -2.76
C ALA A 201 9.14 8.72 -2.06
N ALA A 202 8.94 8.04 -0.93
CA ALA A 202 7.70 8.10 -0.17
C ALA A 202 7.58 9.36 0.71
N VAL A 203 8.67 9.74 1.40
CA VAL A 203 8.62 10.77 2.46
C VAL A 203 8.97 12.18 1.97
N CYS A 204 9.65 12.30 0.83
CA CYS A 204 10.12 13.57 0.31
C CYS A 204 9.06 14.32 -0.49
N LYS A 205 8.85 15.60 -0.17
CA LYS A 205 7.90 16.47 -0.88
C LYS A 205 8.41 16.87 -2.25
N GLU A 206 9.73 16.86 -2.42
CA GLU A 206 10.50 17.13 -3.63
C GLU A 206 10.12 16.18 -4.78
N ILE A 207 9.55 15.02 -4.46
CA ILE A 207 9.02 14.07 -5.45
C ILE A 207 7.77 14.64 -6.13
N GLY A 208 6.92 15.35 -5.39
CA GLY A 208 5.78 16.08 -5.93
C GLY A 208 4.45 15.32 -5.99
N TRP A 209 4.24 14.32 -5.11
CA TRP A 209 2.96 13.61 -5.01
C TRP A 209 1.78 14.57 -4.77
N ARG A 210 0.73 14.48 -5.59
CA ARG A 210 -0.43 15.37 -5.55
C ARG A 210 -1.51 14.84 -4.62
N GLU A 211 -2.09 15.71 -3.80
CA GLU A 211 -3.22 15.30 -2.97
C GLU A 211 -4.43 14.90 -3.83
N GLY A 212 -5.01 13.73 -3.54
CA GLY A 212 -6.21 13.24 -4.24
C GLY A 212 -5.95 12.60 -5.60
N SER A 213 -4.69 12.34 -5.97
CA SER A 213 -4.32 11.45 -7.09
C SER A 213 -4.07 10.02 -6.59
N THR A 214 -4.08 9.07 -7.51
CA THR A 214 -3.55 7.72 -7.26
C THR A 214 -2.03 7.78 -7.40
N HIS A 215 -1.28 7.41 -6.35
CA HIS A 215 0.17 7.37 -6.39
C HIS A 215 0.66 5.96 -6.76
N LEU A 216 1.31 5.79 -7.91
CA LEU A 216 1.97 4.56 -8.31
C LEU A 216 3.49 4.73 -8.29
N LEU A 217 4.16 3.85 -7.57
CA LEU A 217 5.62 3.75 -7.52
C LEU A 217 6.06 2.49 -8.24
N VAL A 218 6.59 2.61 -9.45
CA VAL A 218 7.12 1.47 -10.20
C VAL A 218 8.58 1.28 -9.82
N PHE A 219 8.89 0.16 -9.17
CA PHE A 219 10.23 -0.19 -8.74
C PHE A 219 10.81 -1.26 -9.67
N SER A 220 11.85 -0.94 -10.41
CA SER A 220 12.48 -1.82 -11.40
C SER A 220 13.91 -2.14 -11.03
N THR A 221 14.21 -3.44 -10.93
CA THR A 221 15.54 -3.99 -10.61
C THR A 221 15.66 -5.43 -11.11
N GLU A 222 16.87 -5.87 -11.39
CA GLU A 222 17.23 -7.26 -11.65
C GLU A 222 17.85 -7.96 -10.43
N SER A 223 18.09 -7.22 -9.35
CA SER A 223 18.93 -7.64 -8.23
C SER A 223 18.15 -7.88 -6.94
N ALA A 224 18.82 -8.51 -5.98
CA ALA A 224 18.36 -8.57 -4.59
C ALA A 224 18.45 -7.17 -3.94
N PHE A 225 17.92 -7.02 -2.74
CA PHE A 225 17.89 -5.75 -2.01
C PHE A 225 18.62 -5.85 -0.69
N HIS A 226 19.25 -4.75 -0.29
CA HIS A 226 19.70 -4.54 1.07
C HIS A 226 18.57 -4.07 1.99
N TYR A 227 18.60 -4.54 3.23
CA TYR A 227 17.63 -4.19 4.27
C TYR A 227 18.31 -3.94 5.62
N GLU A 228 17.53 -3.51 6.62
CA GLU A 228 18.03 -3.20 7.97
C GLU A 228 19.05 -4.23 8.48
N ALA A 229 20.16 -3.73 9.04
CA ALA A 229 21.37 -4.41 9.48
C ALA A 229 22.42 -4.76 8.41
N ASP A 230 22.12 -4.65 7.11
CA ASP A 230 23.12 -4.89 6.07
C ASP A 230 24.19 -3.78 6.03
N GLY A 231 23.86 -2.53 6.34
CA GLY A 231 24.84 -1.44 6.39
C GLY A 231 25.90 -1.64 7.49
N ALA A 232 25.56 -2.37 8.54
CA ALA A 232 26.49 -2.75 9.60
C ALA A 232 27.41 -3.92 9.17
N ASN A 233 26.87 -4.89 8.43
CA ASN A 233 27.54 -6.16 8.12
C ASN A 233 28.30 -6.16 6.79
N VAL A 234 27.83 -5.41 5.80
CA VAL A 234 28.29 -5.47 4.39
C VAL A 234 29.12 -4.25 4.02
N LEU A 235 28.73 -3.04 4.48
CA LEU A 235 29.21 -1.76 3.91
C LEU A 235 29.81 -0.80 4.95
N ALA A 236 30.76 -1.29 5.76
CA ALA A 236 31.67 -0.46 6.55
C ALA A 236 31.12 0.25 7.82
N GLY A 237 30.24 -0.43 8.56
CA GLY A 237 29.96 -0.04 9.95
C GLY A 237 28.97 1.14 10.08
N ILE A 238 28.02 1.22 9.16
CA ILE A 238 26.88 2.14 9.29
C ILE A 238 25.94 1.55 10.35
N LEU A 239 26.05 2.03 11.59
CA LEU A 239 25.30 1.50 12.75
C LEU A 239 24.01 2.27 13.05
N GLN A 240 23.91 3.50 12.57
CA GLN A 240 22.76 4.34 12.87
C GLN A 240 21.56 3.88 12.03
N ARG A 241 20.44 3.58 12.69
CA ARG A 241 19.20 3.22 11.98
C ARG A 241 18.68 4.37 11.12
N ASN A 242 17.96 4.02 10.07
CA ASN A 242 17.20 4.95 9.26
C ASN A 242 16.21 5.74 10.13
N ASP A 243 16.18 7.07 10.01
CA ASP A 243 15.30 7.94 10.79
C ASP A 243 13.93 8.16 10.14
N GLU A 244 13.70 7.58 8.96
CA GLU A 244 12.46 7.65 8.19
C GLU A 244 12.09 9.07 7.71
N ALA A 245 13.04 10.00 7.72
CA ALA A 245 12.84 11.36 7.26
C ALA A 245 13.37 11.58 5.83
N CYS A 246 12.94 12.69 5.22
CA CYS A 246 13.47 13.11 3.93
C CYS A 246 14.85 13.75 4.10
N HIS A 247 15.80 13.32 3.26
CA HIS A 247 17.17 13.86 3.23
C HIS A 247 17.68 14.00 1.80
N LEU A 248 16.90 14.65 0.94
CA LEU A 248 17.37 15.06 -0.39
C LEU A 248 18.01 16.44 -0.32
N ASP A 249 19.10 16.63 -1.05
CA ASP A 249 19.66 17.96 -1.30
C ASP A 249 18.91 18.69 -2.42
N GLU A 250 19.35 19.90 -2.74
CA GLU A 250 18.78 20.73 -3.81
C GLU A 250 18.88 20.09 -5.21
N ASN A 251 19.77 19.10 -5.38
CA ASN A 251 19.95 18.34 -6.62
C ASN A 251 19.19 17.01 -6.62
N GLY A 252 18.37 16.76 -5.59
CA GLY A 252 17.61 15.53 -5.43
C GLY A 252 18.42 14.33 -4.97
N ALA A 253 19.67 14.49 -4.54
CA ALA A 253 20.53 13.39 -4.09
C ALA A 253 20.32 13.07 -2.60
N TYR A 254 20.29 11.79 -2.26
CA TYR A 254 20.17 11.34 -0.87
C TYR A 254 21.49 11.48 -0.11
N ILE A 255 21.52 12.38 0.90
CA ILE A 255 22.76 12.78 1.58
C ILE A 255 23.07 12.04 2.88
N GLN A 256 22.16 11.18 3.37
CA GLN A 256 22.38 10.36 4.58
C GLN A 256 22.76 8.91 4.25
N ALA A 257 22.99 8.59 2.97
CA ALA A 257 23.29 7.23 2.51
C ALA A 257 24.38 6.54 3.32
N THR A 258 25.50 7.23 3.58
CA THR A 258 26.66 6.68 4.32
C THR A 258 26.60 6.89 5.82
N LYS A 259 25.49 7.45 6.33
CA LYS A 259 25.30 7.78 7.75
C LYS A 259 24.22 6.94 8.40
N GLN A 260 23.23 6.51 7.62
CA GLN A 260 22.09 5.71 8.09
C GLN A 260 21.99 4.40 7.33
N ASP A 261 21.62 3.36 8.06
CA ASP A 261 21.39 2.01 7.54
C ASP A 261 20.16 1.98 6.62
N TYR A 262 19.99 0.87 5.90
CA TYR A 262 18.81 0.63 5.07
C TYR A 262 17.55 0.53 5.92
N PRO A 263 16.37 0.89 5.39
CA PRO A 263 15.12 0.73 6.10
C PRO A 263 14.66 -0.73 6.15
N SER A 264 13.81 -1.03 7.13
CA SER A 264 13.17 -2.34 7.27
C SER A 264 11.95 -2.47 6.35
N ILE A 265 11.57 -3.72 5.98
CA ILE A 265 10.33 -3.98 5.22
C ILE A 265 9.09 -3.42 5.95
N PRO A 266 8.90 -3.64 7.28
CA PRO A 266 7.76 -3.06 8.00
C PRO A 266 7.72 -1.52 7.96
N THR A 267 8.88 -0.87 7.96
CA THR A 267 8.98 0.60 7.77
C THR A 267 8.44 1.00 6.41
N LEU A 268 8.88 0.35 5.33
CA LEU A 268 8.40 0.67 3.98
C LEU A 268 6.90 0.44 3.82
N VAL A 269 6.38 -0.68 4.32
CA VAL A 269 4.93 -0.99 4.29
C VAL A 269 4.12 0.11 5.00
N ARG A 270 4.60 0.57 6.17
CA ARG A 270 3.92 1.65 6.90
C ARG A 270 4.01 2.98 6.17
N LEU A 271 5.18 3.36 5.66
CA LEU A 271 5.38 4.65 4.99
C LEU A 271 4.59 4.72 3.68
N LEU A 272 4.67 3.69 2.83
CA LEU A 272 3.89 3.63 1.60
C LEU A 272 2.38 3.70 1.89
N GLY A 273 1.90 2.98 2.91
CA GLY A 273 0.51 3.07 3.37
C GLY A 273 0.12 4.47 3.88
N ASN A 274 0.96 5.11 4.70
CA ASN A 274 0.72 6.45 5.23
C ASN A 274 0.66 7.52 4.13
N HIS A 275 1.47 7.35 3.08
CA HIS A 275 1.54 8.25 1.93
C HIS A 275 0.60 7.84 0.78
N ASN A 276 -0.21 6.78 0.96
CA ASN A 276 -1.10 6.20 -0.05
C ASN A 276 -0.40 5.87 -1.37
N ILE A 277 0.86 5.41 -1.28
CA ILE A 277 1.69 5.03 -2.43
C ILE A 277 1.56 3.54 -2.65
N ILE A 278 1.26 3.19 -3.90
CA ILE A 278 1.09 1.83 -4.35
C ILE A 278 2.39 1.39 -5.04
N PRO A 279 3.18 0.48 -4.42
CA PRO A 279 4.36 -0.06 -5.06
C PRO A 279 3.98 -1.09 -6.12
N ILE A 280 4.63 -1.02 -7.27
CA ILE A 280 4.59 -2.01 -8.34
C ILE A 280 6.01 -2.51 -8.52
N PHE A 281 6.28 -3.73 -8.08
CA PHE A 281 7.58 -4.37 -8.27
C PHE A 281 7.63 -4.95 -9.68
N ALA A 282 8.57 -4.45 -10.46
CA ALA A 282 8.79 -4.79 -11.86
C ALA A 282 10.18 -5.44 -11.92
N VAL A 283 10.24 -6.71 -11.49
CA VAL A 283 11.50 -7.47 -11.30
C VAL A 283 11.67 -8.59 -12.31
N THR A 284 12.89 -8.83 -12.79
CA THR A 284 13.14 -9.88 -13.78
C THR A 284 13.05 -11.29 -13.19
N ASN A 285 12.95 -12.30 -14.06
CA ASN A 285 12.68 -13.68 -13.68
C ASN A 285 13.71 -14.28 -12.69
N TYR A 286 14.95 -13.79 -12.70
CA TYR A 286 16.00 -14.25 -11.78
C TYR A 286 15.79 -13.78 -10.33
N SER A 287 15.21 -12.59 -10.14
CA SER A 287 14.97 -11.98 -8.83
C SER A 287 13.55 -12.24 -8.30
N TYR A 288 12.68 -12.88 -9.10
CA TYR A 288 11.29 -13.21 -8.75
C TYR A 288 11.13 -13.99 -7.43
N MET A 289 12.11 -14.82 -7.04
CA MET A 289 12.07 -15.53 -5.76
C MET A 289 12.09 -14.60 -4.53
N TYR A 290 12.63 -13.38 -4.67
CA TYR A 290 12.74 -12.40 -3.59
C TYR A 290 11.54 -11.46 -3.50
N TYR A 291 10.84 -11.23 -4.62
CA TYR A 291 9.69 -10.33 -4.70
C TYR A 291 8.49 -11.11 -5.26
N LEU A 292 7.63 -11.61 -4.37
CA LEU A 292 6.47 -12.44 -4.73
C LEU A 292 5.32 -11.66 -5.42
N ILE A 293 5.59 -10.75 -6.37
CA ILE A 293 4.58 -9.99 -7.15
C ILE A 293 5.18 -9.59 -8.52
N GLY A 294 4.47 -9.87 -9.63
CA GLY A 294 4.68 -9.33 -10.99
C GLY A 294 6.00 -9.67 -11.69
N VAL A 295 5.98 -10.53 -12.72
CA VAL A 295 7.19 -10.88 -13.50
C VAL A 295 7.47 -9.84 -14.59
N LEU A 296 8.55 -9.09 -14.46
CA LEU A 296 9.17 -8.33 -15.55
C LEU A 296 9.87 -9.31 -16.50
N GLN A 297 9.74 -9.11 -17.81
CA GLN A 297 10.61 -9.77 -18.78
C GLN A 297 12.04 -9.25 -18.62
N GLU A 298 13.04 -10.07 -18.96
CA GLU A 298 14.48 -9.78 -18.82
C GLU A 298 14.93 -8.47 -19.50
N ASP A 299 14.10 -7.88 -20.36
CA ASP A 299 14.41 -6.64 -21.08
C ASP A 299 13.50 -5.46 -20.70
N SER A 300 12.73 -5.56 -19.61
CA SER A 300 11.72 -4.58 -19.19
C SER A 300 10.63 -4.27 -20.23
N SER A 301 10.51 -5.03 -21.32
CA SER A 301 9.62 -4.69 -22.43
C SER A 301 8.13 -4.72 -22.06
N ASN A 302 7.77 -5.49 -21.02
CA ASN A 302 6.40 -5.63 -20.51
C ASN A 302 6.07 -4.69 -19.33
N ILE A 303 6.94 -3.74 -18.97
CA ILE A 303 6.69 -2.81 -17.84
C ILE A 303 5.36 -2.06 -18.00
N LEU A 304 5.00 -1.69 -19.24
CA LEU A 304 3.73 -1.00 -19.55
C LEU A 304 2.51 -1.90 -19.34
N GLU A 305 2.64 -3.20 -19.59
CA GLU A 305 1.57 -4.17 -19.36
C GLU A 305 1.39 -4.44 -17.87
N ILE A 306 2.49 -4.64 -17.13
CA ILE A 306 2.49 -4.78 -15.68
C ILE A 306 1.84 -3.56 -15.03
N MET A 307 2.16 -2.35 -15.49
CA MET A 307 1.56 -1.12 -14.97
C MET A 307 0.06 -1.05 -15.24
N ARG A 308 -0.41 -1.48 -16.42
CA ARG A 308 -1.85 -1.56 -16.73
C ARG A 308 -2.55 -2.56 -15.81
N ASP A 309 -1.98 -3.76 -15.64
CA ASP A 309 -2.59 -4.83 -14.84
C ASP A 309 -2.58 -4.50 -13.34
N ALA A 310 -1.48 -3.93 -12.84
CA ALA A 310 -1.34 -3.45 -11.48
C ALA A 310 -2.33 -2.32 -11.18
N PHE A 311 -2.49 -1.35 -12.09
CA PHE A 311 -3.44 -0.25 -11.90
C PHE A 311 -4.89 -0.74 -11.80
N MET A 312 -5.25 -1.81 -12.53
CA MET A 312 -6.57 -2.42 -12.43
C MET A 312 -6.75 -3.22 -11.14
N SER A 313 -5.68 -3.81 -10.61
CA SER A 313 -5.72 -4.70 -9.44
C SER A 313 -5.69 -3.96 -8.09
N ILE A 314 -5.03 -2.81 -7.98
CA ILE A 314 -4.65 -2.22 -6.67
C ILE A 314 -5.73 -1.31 -6.05
N ARG A 315 -6.91 -1.18 -6.66
CA ARG A 315 -7.99 -0.29 -6.17
C ARG A 315 -8.71 -0.74 -4.88
N ALA A 316 -8.15 -1.64 -4.08
CA ALA A 316 -8.86 -2.32 -2.98
C ALA A 316 -8.06 -2.48 -1.65
N GLU A 317 -7.15 -1.57 -1.32
CA GLU A 317 -6.23 -1.79 -0.18
C GLU A 317 -6.20 -0.61 0.81
N ASN A 318 -7.01 -0.71 1.87
CA ASN A 318 -6.59 -0.25 3.21
C ASN A 318 -7.58 -0.72 4.30
N ARG A 319 -7.04 -1.31 5.39
CA ARG A 319 -7.81 -1.74 6.57
C ARG A 319 -7.51 -0.82 7.78
N PRO A 320 -8.51 -0.36 8.55
CA PRO A 320 -8.29 0.20 9.88
C PRO A 320 -7.84 -0.91 10.86
N LYS A 321 -6.70 -0.71 11.53
CA LYS A 321 -6.06 -1.70 12.42
C LYS A 321 -6.71 -1.84 13.82
N ALA A 322 -7.75 -1.08 14.15
CA ALA A 322 -8.32 -1.04 15.50
C ALA A 322 -9.48 -2.01 15.76
N PHE A 323 -10.11 -2.57 14.72
CA PHE A 323 -11.29 -3.43 14.84
C PHE A 323 -11.23 -4.67 13.94
N GLY A 324 -11.89 -5.76 14.35
CA GLY A 324 -12.25 -6.87 13.46
C GLY A 324 -13.23 -6.37 12.41
N ALA A 325 -12.75 -6.01 11.22
CA ALA A 325 -13.57 -5.56 10.11
C ALA A 325 -13.44 -6.58 8.97
N GLN A 326 -14.58 -7.13 8.55
CA GLN A 326 -14.69 -8.03 7.41
C GLN A 326 -15.56 -7.37 6.37
N PHE A 327 -15.11 -7.35 5.12
CA PHE A 327 -15.94 -6.91 4.01
C PHE A 327 -16.69 -8.10 3.41
N LEU A 328 -17.98 -7.93 3.22
CA LEU A 328 -18.86 -8.92 2.61
C LEU A 328 -19.22 -8.48 1.19
N ASP A 329 -19.22 -9.42 0.24
CA ASP A 329 -19.78 -9.19 -1.10
C ASP A 329 -21.32 -9.14 -1.07
N THR A 330 -21.93 -8.87 -2.22
CA THR A 330 -23.40 -8.87 -2.39
C THR A 330 -24.04 -10.24 -2.15
N THR A 331 -23.26 -11.30 -1.93
CA THR A 331 -23.71 -12.66 -1.59
C THR A 331 -23.41 -13.04 -0.14
N ASN A 332 -23.01 -12.08 0.70
CA ASN A 332 -22.66 -12.24 2.12
C ASN A 332 -21.45 -13.16 2.37
N LYS A 333 -20.53 -13.30 1.41
CA LYS A 333 -19.27 -14.01 1.62
C LYS A 333 -18.17 -13.04 2.02
N GLU A 334 -17.33 -13.45 2.97
CA GLU A 334 -16.13 -12.73 3.34
C GLU A 334 -15.18 -12.67 2.13
N VAL A 335 -14.86 -11.46 1.71
CA VAL A 335 -14.00 -11.22 0.55
C VAL A 335 -12.58 -10.99 1.04
N ARG A 336 -11.64 -11.76 0.50
CA ARG A 336 -10.20 -11.56 0.76
C ARG A 336 -9.68 -10.35 -0.02
N TYR A 337 -8.64 -9.71 0.51
CA TYR A 337 -7.94 -8.58 -0.13
C TYR A 337 -7.65 -8.86 -1.62
N GLY A 338 -7.89 -7.86 -2.48
CA GLY A 338 -7.68 -7.97 -3.94
C GLY A 338 -8.75 -8.77 -4.71
N ALA A 339 -9.70 -9.43 -4.04
CA ALA A 339 -10.76 -10.20 -4.71
C ALA A 339 -12.02 -9.38 -5.03
N PHE A 340 -12.03 -8.07 -4.75
CA PHE A 340 -13.12 -7.19 -5.14
C PHE A 340 -13.04 -6.88 -6.64
N ASN A 341 -13.94 -7.48 -7.41
CA ASN A 341 -14.08 -7.17 -8.82
C ASN A 341 -14.81 -5.83 -8.97
N PHE A 342 -14.09 -4.73 -8.82
CA PHE A 342 -14.63 -3.38 -8.95
C PHE A 342 -14.68 -2.98 -10.42
N LYS A 343 -15.87 -2.72 -10.97
CA LYS A 343 -16.00 -2.17 -12.32
C LYS A 343 -15.89 -0.64 -12.27
N PRO A 344 -14.86 -0.02 -12.87
CA PRO A 344 -14.71 1.43 -12.84
C PRO A 344 -15.91 2.16 -13.46
N GLY A 345 -16.29 3.30 -12.86
CA GLY A 345 -17.43 4.12 -13.30
C GLY A 345 -18.78 3.73 -12.72
N GLU A 346 -18.84 2.67 -11.90
CA GLU A 346 -20.07 2.25 -11.21
C GLU A 346 -19.94 2.47 -9.69
N ILE A 347 -21.08 2.65 -9.01
CA ILE A 347 -21.14 2.67 -7.55
C ILE A 347 -21.33 1.23 -7.09
N VAL A 348 -20.47 0.76 -6.20
CA VAL A 348 -20.57 -0.56 -5.59
C VAL A 348 -20.97 -0.41 -4.12
N SER A 349 -22.05 -1.08 -3.71
CA SER A 349 -22.46 -1.18 -2.30
C SER A 349 -21.82 -2.41 -1.66
N LEU A 350 -21.22 -2.23 -0.49
CA LEU A 350 -20.55 -3.25 0.30
C LEU A 350 -21.09 -3.24 1.73
N ALA A 351 -21.21 -4.41 2.35
CA ALA A 351 -21.51 -4.50 3.77
C ALA A 351 -20.20 -4.67 4.56
N LEU A 352 -19.91 -3.71 5.43
CA LEU A 352 -18.81 -3.79 6.39
C LEU A 352 -19.34 -4.42 7.68
N LYS A 353 -18.87 -5.62 8.01
CA LYS A 353 -19.19 -6.30 9.26
C LYS A 353 -18.16 -5.95 10.33
N GLN A 354 -18.61 -5.30 11.40
CA GLN A 354 -17.80 -4.97 12.57
C GLN A 354 -18.17 -5.85 13.76
N ILE A 355 -17.15 -6.42 14.38
CA ILE A 355 -17.29 -7.31 15.53
C ILE A 355 -16.68 -6.62 16.74
N SER A 356 -17.46 -6.44 17.81
CA SER A 356 -16.94 -6.04 19.12
C SER A 356 -16.23 -7.23 19.74
N ILE A 357 -14.90 -7.13 19.88
CA ILE A 357 -14.07 -8.17 20.53
C ILE A 357 -14.11 -7.99 22.04
#